data_AF-E6K1N5-F1
#
_entry.id   AF-E6K1N5-F1
#
_cell.length_a   1.000
_cell.length_b   1.000
_cell.length_c   1.000
_cell.angle_alpha   90.00
_cell.angle_beta   90.00
_cell.angle_gamma   90.00
#
_symmetry.space_group_name_H-M   'P 1'
#
loop_
_entity.id
_entity.type
_entity.pdbx_description
1 polymer ?
#
loop_
_entity_poly.entity_id
_entity_poly.type
_entity_poly.pdbx_seq_one_letter_code
_entity_poly.pdbx_strand_id
1 'polypeptide(L)'
;MHGFLGLDGFQIYLIAVNALSFLAYAVTSLIVRAKGEGSQGEEVGLAFSSLAAVAGGGLGLFIAFLIWLRKVSKNNVAIFFLSLEMVIVWILVLLNVYGPVRFGFSQLIQAVGHRDHKILGIYLLVVNLVTLCLFIIDKKRAEKGESRIPEAALLGLCLAGGALGGLIGMYSVRHKTKKSYFTFGVPFKLALGLVVIAYLMQCGLV
;
A
#
# COMPACT_ATOMS: atom_id res chain seq x y z
N MET A 1 22.62 -7.20 26.39
CA MET A 1 23.50 -6.45 25.47
C MET A 1 22.80 -5.14 25.15
N HIS A 2 23.22 -4.03 25.77
CA HIS A 2 22.71 -2.71 25.39
C HIS A 2 23.37 -2.32 24.06
N GLY A 3 22.57 -2.18 23.00
CA GLY A 3 23.04 -1.76 21.69
C GLY A 3 23.39 -0.27 21.66
N PHE A 4 24.01 0.15 20.56
CA PHE A 4 24.37 1.55 20.31
C PHE A 4 23.13 2.46 20.45
N LEU A 5 23.23 3.52 21.25
CA LEU A 5 22.12 4.45 21.57
C LEU A 5 20.89 3.84 22.29
N GLY A 6 21.01 2.64 22.87
CA GLY A 6 19.88 1.95 23.52
C GLY A 6 18.91 1.27 22.54
N LEU A 7 19.24 1.26 21.25
CA LEU A 7 18.50 0.56 20.21
C LEU A 7 18.98 -0.89 20.09
N ASP A 8 18.07 -1.80 19.78
CA ASP A 8 18.45 -3.16 19.40
C ASP A 8 18.90 -3.24 17.93
N GLY A 9 19.50 -4.38 17.56
CA GLY A 9 20.01 -4.58 16.20
C GLY A 9 18.93 -4.49 15.11
N PHE A 10 17.68 -4.84 15.42
CA PHE A 10 16.57 -4.79 14.46
C PHE A 10 16.12 -3.34 14.22
N GLN A 11 16.07 -2.51 15.26
CA GLN A 11 15.81 -1.08 15.14
C GLN A 11 16.91 -0.37 14.33
N ILE A 12 18.18 -0.69 14.61
CA ILE A 12 19.32 -0.15 13.85
C ILE A 12 19.22 -0.56 12.37
N TYR A 13 18.88 -1.82 12.10
CA TYR A 13 18.63 -2.31 10.74
C TYR A 13 17.53 -1.51 10.04
N LEU A 14 16.39 -1.30 10.70
CA LEU A 14 15.27 -0.54 10.14
C LEU A 14 15.65 0.91 9.82
N ILE A 15 16.41 1.57 10.70
CA ILE A 15 16.92 2.92 10.44
C ILE A 15 17.82 2.91 9.20
N ALA A 16 18.75 1.95 9.11
CA ALA A 16 19.69 1.85 8.00
C ALA A 16 18.97 1.60 6.66
N VAL A 17 18.02 0.65 6.59
CA VAL A 17 17.30 0.35 5.35
C VAL A 17 16.34 1.47 4.93
N ASN A 18 15.78 2.23 5.88
CA ASN A 18 15.00 3.44 5.57
C ASN A 18 15.88 4.54 4.99
N ALA A 19 17.06 4.79 5.58
CA ALA A 19 18.02 5.74 5.02
C ALA A 19 18.47 5.30 3.61
N LEU A 20 18.75 4.02 3.41
CA LEU A 20 19.13 3.46 2.12
C LEU A 20 18.02 3.62 1.08
N SER A 21 16.78 3.28 1.41
CA SER A 21 15.63 3.41 0.52
C SER A 21 15.37 4.88 0.15
N PHE A 22 15.49 5.78 1.12
CA PHE A 22 15.37 7.22 0.90
C PHE A 22 16.43 7.72 -0.10
N LEU A 23 17.71 7.41 0.15
CA LEU A 23 18.82 7.84 -0.69
C LEU A 23 18.72 7.26 -2.10
N ALA A 24 18.36 5.99 -2.23
CA ALA A 24 18.17 5.36 -3.53
C ALA A 24 17.07 6.05 -4.34
N TYR A 25 15.95 6.38 -3.71
CA TYR A 25 14.87 7.09 -4.39
C TYR A 25 15.26 8.53 -4.76
N ALA A 26 16.00 9.22 -3.89
CA ALA A 26 16.53 10.55 -4.19
C ALA A 26 17.47 10.52 -5.41
N VAL A 27 18.40 9.56 -5.48
CA VAL A 27 19.28 9.35 -6.64
C VAL A 27 18.48 9.03 -7.90
N THR A 28 17.51 8.12 -7.80
CA THR A 28 16.58 7.79 -8.90
C THR A 28 15.91 9.05 -9.44
N SER A 29 15.44 9.91 -8.56
CA SER A 29 14.74 11.13 -8.93
C SER A 29 15.66 12.19 -9.54
N LEU A 30 16.95 12.21 -9.16
CA LEU A 30 17.97 13.02 -9.84
C LEU A 30 18.27 12.50 -11.25
N ILE A 31 18.34 11.19 -11.42
CA ILE A 31 18.53 10.55 -12.73
C ILE A 31 17.38 10.90 -13.67
N VAL A 32 16.13 10.81 -13.20
CA VAL A 32 14.94 11.19 -14.00
C VAL A 32 15.00 12.65 -14.44
N ARG A 33 15.43 13.57 -13.54
CA ARG A 33 15.61 14.98 -13.91
C ARG A 33 16.71 15.20 -14.96
N ALA A 34 17.77 14.39 -14.95
CA ALA A 34 18.91 14.54 -15.85
C ALA A 34 18.72 13.83 -17.20
N LYS A 35 18.06 12.66 -17.21
CA LYS A 35 17.96 11.78 -18.40
C LYS A 35 16.54 11.60 -18.93
N GLY A 36 15.53 12.14 -18.24
CA GLY A 36 14.12 11.95 -18.56
C GLY A 36 13.52 10.67 -17.96
N GLU A 37 12.19 10.62 -17.97
CA GLU A 37 11.42 9.44 -17.57
C GLU A 37 11.65 8.26 -18.55
N GLY A 38 11.65 7.03 -18.03
CA GLY A 38 11.88 5.80 -18.79
C GLY A 38 13.34 5.47 -19.03
N SER A 39 14.28 6.16 -18.38
CA SER A 39 15.70 5.83 -18.48
C SER A 39 16.04 4.53 -17.75
N GLN A 40 17.03 3.77 -18.24
CA GLN A 40 17.49 2.54 -17.57
C GLN A 40 17.87 2.78 -16.09
N GLY A 41 18.43 3.96 -15.78
CA GLY A 41 18.78 4.32 -14.40
C GLY A 41 17.56 4.58 -13.51
N GLU A 42 16.47 5.08 -14.06
CA GLU A 42 15.19 5.18 -13.32
C GLU A 42 14.66 3.79 -12.99
N GLU A 43 14.60 2.88 -13.97
CA GLU A 43 14.06 1.53 -13.78
C GLU A 43 14.82 0.77 -12.69
N VAL A 44 16.16 0.78 -12.75
CA VAL A 44 17.02 0.16 -11.74
C VAL A 44 16.83 0.81 -10.37
N GLY A 45 16.78 2.14 -10.32
CA GLY A 45 16.61 2.89 -9.08
C GLY A 45 15.25 2.66 -8.41
N LEU A 46 14.17 2.60 -9.19
CA LEU A 46 12.82 2.26 -8.72
C LEU A 46 12.75 0.82 -8.22
N ALA A 47 13.35 -0.14 -8.94
CA ALA A 47 13.41 -1.54 -8.51
C ALA A 47 14.15 -1.69 -7.18
N PHE A 48 15.32 -1.08 -7.05
CA PHE A 48 16.09 -1.10 -5.81
C PHE A 48 15.32 -0.46 -4.66
N SER A 49 14.72 0.72 -4.88
CA SER A 49 13.95 1.42 -3.85
C SER A 49 12.74 0.60 -3.38
N SER A 50 12.09 -0.10 -4.31
CA SER A 50 10.97 -1.02 -4.03
C SER A 50 11.41 -2.23 -3.20
N LEU A 51 12.54 -2.85 -3.54
CA LEU A 51 13.10 -3.96 -2.77
C LEU A 51 13.52 -3.52 -1.36
N ALA A 52 14.17 -2.35 -1.24
CA ALA A 52 14.52 -1.77 0.04
C ALA A 52 13.27 -1.47 0.88
N ALA A 53 12.19 -0.99 0.26
CA ALA A 53 10.92 -0.75 0.96
C ALA A 53 10.31 -2.03 1.51
N VAL A 54 10.29 -3.11 0.72
CA VAL A 54 9.86 -4.44 1.18
C VAL A 54 10.72 -4.94 2.33
N ALA A 55 12.04 -4.69 2.30
CA ALA A 55 12.98 -5.09 3.34
C ALA A 55 12.93 -4.25 4.64
N GLY A 56 12.11 -3.19 4.72
CA GLY A 56 12.03 -2.33 5.92
C GLY A 56 12.05 -0.85 5.64
N GLY A 57 12.43 -0.47 4.41
CA GLY A 57 12.63 0.91 3.98
C GLY A 57 11.38 1.67 3.58
N GLY A 58 10.18 1.14 3.88
CA GLY A 58 8.91 1.71 3.41
C GLY A 58 8.73 3.18 3.81
N LEU A 59 9.12 3.54 5.03
CA LEU A 59 9.03 4.92 5.52
C LEU A 59 10.00 5.86 4.80
N GLY A 60 11.23 5.41 4.56
CA GLY A 60 12.24 6.14 3.80
C GLY A 60 11.80 6.42 2.38
N LEU A 61 11.25 5.42 1.70
CA LEU A 61 10.66 5.57 0.36
C LEU A 61 9.49 6.57 0.37
N PHE A 62 8.59 6.48 1.36
CA PHE A 62 7.44 7.37 1.47
C PHE A 62 7.86 8.83 1.68
N ILE A 63 8.81 9.07 2.59
CA ILE A 63 9.35 10.41 2.83
C ILE A 63 10.04 10.95 1.56
N ALA A 64 10.83 10.12 0.87
CA ALA A 64 11.49 10.53 -0.36
C ALA A 64 10.48 10.90 -1.46
N PHE A 65 9.40 10.14 -1.60
CA PHE A 65 8.30 10.44 -2.52
C PHE A 65 7.67 11.81 -2.24
N LEU A 66 7.36 12.10 -0.97
CA LEU A 66 6.74 13.37 -0.57
C LEU A 66 7.62 14.58 -0.89
N ILE A 67 8.93 14.45 -0.69
CA ILE A 67 9.90 15.52 -0.98
C ILE A 67 10.01 15.76 -2.48
N TRP A 68 10.15 14.71 -3.29
CA TRP A 68 10.57 14.85 -4.69
C TRP A 68 9.44 14.96 -5.70
N LEU A 69 8.36 14.20 -5.53
CA LEU A 69 7.30 14.14 -6.53
C LEU A 69 6.12 15.06 -6.20
N ARG A 70 5.91 15.40 -4.92
CA ARG A 70 4.87 16.30 -4.37
C ARG A 70 3.40 16.03 -4.79
N LYS A 71 3.13 15.35 -5.91
CA LYS A 71 1.82 15.08 -6.48
C LYS A 71 1.78 13.69 -7.11
N VAL A 72 0.72 12.95 -6.77
CA VAL A 72 0.44 11.65 -7.36
C VAL A 72 -0.09 11.82 -8.77
N SER A 73 0.57 11.17 -9.72
CA SER A 73 0.26 11.14 -11.15
C SER A 73 0.19 9.69 -11.63
N LYS A 74 -0.22 9.48 -12.88
CA LYS A 74 -0.32 8.13 -13.46
C LYS A 74 1.03 7.40 -13.51
N ASN A 75 2.15 8.13 -13.60
CA ASN A 75 3.48 7.53 -13.75
C ASN A 75 4.03 7.07 -12.40
N ASN A 76 3.64 7.72 -11.31
CA ASN A 76 4.19 7.48 -9.98
C ASN A 76 3.17 6.89 -8.97
N VAL A 77 1.92 6.66 -9.39
CA VAL A 77 0.88 6.12 -8.51
C VAL A 77 1.27 4.76 -7.92
N ALA A 78 1.96 3.92 -8.69
CA ALA A 78 2.38 2.60 -8.23
C ALA A 78 3.38 2.69 -7.05
N ILE A 79 4.42 3.52 -7.18
CA ILE A 79 5.44 3.68 -6.13
C ILE A 79 4.87 4.39 -4.89
N PHE A 80 3.93 5.32 -5.09
CA PHE A 80 3.19 5.95 -3.99
C PHE A 80 2.45 4.91 -3.14
N PHE A 81 1.59 4.10 -3.76
CA PHE A 81 0.84 3.08 -3.01
C PHE A 81 1.74 1.99 -2.43
N LEU A 82 2.78 1.56 -3.15
CA LEU A 82 3.75 0.61 -2.61
C LEU A 82 4.40 1.16 -1.33
N SER A 83 4.85 2.42 -1.34
CA SER A 83 5.47 3.02 -0.17
C SER A 83 4.52 3.12 1.02
N LEU A 84 3.27 3.54 0.78
CA LEU A 84 2.24 3.65 1.81
C LEU A 84 1.90 2.28 2.41
N GLU A 85 1.76 1.25 1.58
CA GLU A 85 1.46 -0.10 2.02
C GLU A 85 2.62 -0.71 2.82
N MET A 86 3.87 -0.51 2.36
CA MET A 86 5.03 -0.98 3.10
C MET A 86 5.17 -0.26 4.45
N VAL A 87 4.80 1.02 4.55
CA VAL A 87 4.72 1.71 5.85
C VAL A 87 3.72 1.01 6.77
N ILE A 88 2.51 0.70 6.28
CA ILE A 88 1.49 0.00 7.09
C ILE A 88 2.00 -1.38 7.51
N VAL A 89 2.59 -2.16 6.61
CA VAL A 89 3.16 -3.48 6.90
C VAL A 89 4.23 -3.39 7.99
N TRP A 90 5.19 -2.48 7.86
CA TRP A 90 6.27 -2.37 8.82
C TRP A 90 5.83 -1.77 10.17
N ILE A 91 4.79 -0.93 10.19
CA ILE A 91 4.12 -0.53 11.44
C ILE A 91 3.51 -1.77 12.11
N LEU A 92 2.78 -2.62 11.37
CA LEU A 92 2.19 -3.84 11.93
C LEU A 92 3.27 -4.79 12.46
N VAL A 93 4.40 -4.94 11.77
CA VAL A 93 5.55 -5.73 12.24
C VAL A 93 6.12 -5.14 13.53
N LEU A 94 6.34 -3.83 13.59
CA LEU A 94 6.84 -3.16 14.79
C LEU A 94 5.88 -3.31 15.97
N LEU A 95 4.57 -3.13 15.74
CA LEU A 95 3.54 -3.35 16.74
C LEU A 95 3.46 -4.81 17.19
N ASN A 96 3.74 -5.75 16.29
CA ASN A 96 3.80 -7.17 16.63
C ASN A 96 5.05 -7.53 17.45
N VAL A 97 6.18 -6.87 17.22
CA VAL A 97 7.48 -7.15 17.86
C VAL A 97 7.64 -6.42 19.20
N TYR A 98 7.22 -5.16 19.28
CA TYR A 98 7.41 -4.28 20.45
C TYR A 98 6.10 -3.86 21.11
N GLY A 99 4.97 -4.00 20.41
CA GLY A 99 3.68 -3.55 20.92
C GLY A 99 3.08 -4.50 21.96
N PRO A 100 1.97 -4.08 22.57
CA PRO A 100 1.34 -4.80 23.68
C PRO A 100 0.63 -6.07 23.23
N VAL A 101 0.30 -6.18 21.94
CA VAL A 101 -0.51 -7.26 21.37
C VAL A 101 0.31 -8.04 20.35
N ARG A 102 0.42 -9.35 20.58
CA ARG A 102 1.02 -10.30 19.62
C ARG A 102 -0.08 -10.83 18.71
N PHE A 103 0.14 -10.66 17.42
CA PHE A 103 -0.76 -11.07 16.35
C PHE A 103 -0.13 -12.21 15.54
N GLY A 104 -0.91 -13.25 15.30
CA GLY A 104 -0.51 -14.43 14.52
C GLY A 104 -1.68 -15.00 13.74
N PHE A 105 -1.46 -16.16 13.14
CA PHE A 105 -2.46 -16.79 12.26
C PHE A 105 -3.76 -17.18 13.00
N SER A 106 -3.67 -17.59 14.27
CA SER A 106 -4.84 -17.95 15.06
C SER A 106 -5.74 -16.74 15.36
N GLN A 107 -5.16 -15.55 15.57
CA GLN A 107 -5.92 -14.31 15.76
C GLN A 107 -6.62 -13.87 14.48
N LEU A 108 -6.00 -14.08 13.32
CA LEU A 108 -6.63 -13.82 12.03
C LEU A 108 -7.89 -14.67 11.85
N ILE A 109 -7.84 -15.96 12.18
CA ILE A 109 -9.02 -16.85 12.12
C ILE A 109 -10.10 -16.39 13.11
N GLN A 110 -9.70 -16.05 14.34
CA GLN A 110 -10.63 -15.59 15.38
C GLN A 110 -11.36 -14.30 14.99
N ALA A 111 -10.68 -13.37 14.33
CA ALA A 111 -11.28 -12.13 13.83
C ALA A 111 -12.41 -12.38 12.82
N VAL A 112 -12.33 -13.45 12.03
CA VAL A 112 -13.40 -13.85 11.09
C VAL A 112 -14.59 -14.49 11.81
N GLY A 113 -14.37 -15.11 12.97
CA GLY A 113 -15.41 -15.80 13.74
C GLY A 113 -16.30 -14.91 14.60
N HIS A 114 -15.87 -13.68 14.92
CA HIS A 114 -16.61 -12.74 15.76
C HIS A 114 -17.73 -12.05 14.96
N ARG A 115 -18.99 -12.20 15.40
CA ARG A 115 -20.18 -11.76 14.64
C ARG A 115 -20.71 -10.36 14.97
N ASP A 116 -20.15 -9.66 15.96
CA ASP A 116 -20.81 -8.50 16.56
C ASP A 116 -20.38 -7.13 16.00
N HIS A 117 -19.63 -7.07 14.90
CA HIS A 117 -19.14 -5.81 14.31
C HIS A 117 -20.08 -5.25 13.22
N LYS A 118 -21.34 -5.00 13.57
CA LYS A 118 -22.38 -4.54 12.60
C LYS A 118 -21.98 -3.25 11.87
N ILE A 119 -21.43 -2.28 12.59
CA ILE A 119 -21.01 -0.98 12.03
C ILE A 119 -19.89 -1.17 11.00
N LEU A 120 -18.87 -1.95 11.35
CA LEU A 120 -17.77 -2.28 10.45
C LEU A 120 -18.28 -3.02 9.20
N GLY A 121 -19.19 -3.97 9.37
CA GLY A 121 -19.82 -4.69 8.27
C GLY A 121 -20.57 -3.76 7.30
N ILE A 122 -21.34 -2.81 7.82
CA ILE A 122 -22.04 -1.79 7.01
C ILE A 122 -21.04 -0.89 6.30
N TYR A 123 -20.01 -0.41 6.99
CA TYR A 123 -18.94 0.40 6.39
C TYR A 123 -18.27 -0.35 5.22
N LEU A 124 -17.85 -1.60 5.46
CA LEU A 124 -17.21 -2.44 4.44
C LEU A 124 -18.15 -2.70 3.27
N LEU A 125 -19.43 -2.97 3.51
CA LEU A 125 -20.42 -3.14 2.44
C LEU A 125 -20.52 -1.88 1.58
N VAL A 126 -20.69 -0.70 2.19
CA VAL A 126 -20.85 0.57 1.48
C VAL A 126 -19.59 0.91 0.69
N VAL A 127 -18.40 0.84 1.29
CA VAL A 127 -17.15 1.19 0.58
C VAL A 127 -16.88 0.23 -0.58
N ASN A 128 -17.21 -1.06 -0.44
CA ASN A 128 -17.07 -2.02 -1.53
C ASN A 128 -18.09 -1.78 -2.66
N LEU A 129 -19.34 -1.44 -2.35
CA LEU A 129 -20.34 -1.07 -3.37
C LEU A 129 -19.93 0.20 -4.12
N VAL A 130 -19.49 1.24 -3.41
CA VAL A 130 -18.99 2.49 -4.02
C VAL A 130 -17.79 2.20 -4.92
N THR A 131 -16.83 1.41 -4.43
CA THR A 131 -15.62 1.06 -5.20
C THR A 131 -15.99 0.29 -6.46
N LEU A 132 -16.85 -0.73 -6.35
CA LEU A 132 -17.36 -1.50 -7.48
C LEU A 132 -17.99 -0.58 -8.54
N CYS A 133 -18.89 0.31 -8.13
CA CYS A 133 -19.53 1.27 -9.03
C CYS A 133 -18.50 2.15 -9.74
N LEU A 134 -17.49 2.65 -9.03
CA LEU A 134 -16.47 3.52 -9.62
C LEU A 134 -15.57 2.79 -10.64
N PHE A 135 -15.24 1.51 -10.42
CA PHE A 135 -14.54 0.72 -11.44
C PHE A 135 -15.39 0.52 -12.72
N ILE A 136 -16.68 0.27 -12.56
CA ILE A 136 -17.61 0.12 -13.70
C ILE A 136 -17.78 1.46 -14.43
N ILE A 137 -17.93 2.56 -13.70
CA ILE A 137 -18.05 3.91 -14.27
C ILE A 137 -16.77 4.28 -15.02
N ASP A 138 -15.59 4.02 -14.45
CA ASP A 138 -14.30 4.30 -15.12
C ASP A 138 -14.20 3.58 -16.47
N LYS A 139 -14.66 2.32 -16.54
CA LYS A 139 -14.72 1.56 -17.80
C LYS A 139 -15.67 2.21 -18.81
N LYS A 140 -16.89 2.56 -18.40
CA LYS A 140 -17.87 3.22 -19.29
C LYS A 140 -17.34 4.56 -19.81
N ARG A 141 -16.70 5.36 -18.96
CA ARG A 141 -16.06 6.62 -19.37
C ARG A 141 -14.93 6.39 -20.37
N ALA A 142 -14.12 5.36 -20.16
CA ALA A 142 -13.06 4.99 -21.10
C ALA A 142 -13.58 4.59 -22.49
N GLU A 143 -14.74 3.93 -22.55
CA GLU A 143 -15.39 3.54 -23.82
C GLU A 143 -16.02 4.75 -24.54
N LYS A 144 -16.54 5.71 -23.79
CA LYS A 144 -17.12 6.95 -24.33
C LYS A 144 -16.10 8.06 -24.65
N GLY A 145 -14.82 7.82 -24.38
CA GLY A 145 -13.78 8.85 -24.53
C GLY A 145 -13.88 10.00 -23.51
N GLU A 146 -14.62 9.81 -22.42
CA GLU A 146 -14.81 10.80 -21.36
C GLU A 146 -13.59 10.85 -20.41
N SER A 147 -13.54 11.89 -19.56
CA SER A 147 -12.51 12.03 -18.54
C SER A 147 -12.53 10.85 -17.54
N ARG A 148 -11.42 10.12 -17.47
CA ARG A 148 -11.26 8.92 -16.63
C ARG A 148 -11.11 9.26 -15.15
N ILE A 149 -11.45 8.30 -14.29
CA ILE A 149 -11.25 8.42 -12.85
C ILE A 149 -9.74 8.28 -12.56
N PRO A 150 -9.15 9.15 -11.72
CA PRO A 150 -7.74 9.03 -11.34
C PRO A 150 -7.44 7.66 -10.72
N GLU A 151 -6.34 7.03 -11.14
CA GLU A 151 -5.94 5.72 -10.60
C GLU A 151 -5.69 5.77 -9.09
N ALA A 152 -5.22 6.92 -8.60
CA ALA A 152 -5.04 7.16 -7.18
C ALA A 152 -6.35 7.09 -6.38
N ALA A 153 -7.47 7.54 -6.96
CA ALA A 153 -8.77 7.45 -6.30
C ALA A 153 -9.24 6.00 -6.20
N LEU A 154 -9.09 5.21 -7.28
CA LEU A 154 -9.47 3.80 -7.30
C LEU A 154 -8.62 2.97 -6.32
N LEU A 155 -7.30 3.13 -6.35
CA LEU A 155 -6.39 2.42 -5.46
C LEU A 155 -6.53 2.86 -4.01
N GLY A 156 -6.82 4.15 -3.77
CA GLY A 156 -7.11 4.70 -2.45
C GLY A 156 -8.37 4.11 -1.83
N LEU A 157 -9.44 3.96 -2.62
CA LEU A 157 -10.66 3.28 -2.18
C LEU A 157 -10.42 1.81 -1.85
N CYS A 158 -9.61 1.12 -2.67
CA CYS A 158 -9.21 -0.25 -2.35
C CYS A 158 -8.46 -0.31 -1.01
N LEU A 159 -7.55 0.62 -0.75
CA LEU A 159 -6.81 0.69 0.53
C LEU A 159 -7.71 1.05 1.71
N ALA A 160 -8.75 1.86 1.50
CA ALA A 160 -9.74 2.23 2.53
C ALA A 160 -10.71 1.10 2.90
N GLY A 161 -10.58 -0.10 2.31
CA GLY A 161 -11.44 -1.26 2.58
C GLY A 161 -12.34 -1.67 1.43
N GLY A 162 -12.29 -0.96 0.30
CA GLY A 162 -13.06 -1.25 -0.92
C GLY A 162 -12.45 -2.28 -1.86
N ALA A 163 -11.36 -2.94 -1.46
CA ALA A 163 -10.57 -3.79 -2.36
C ALA A 163 -11.37 -4.97 -2.94
N LEU A 164 -12.31 -5.55 -2.18
CA LEU A 164 -13.15 -6.65 -2.68
C LEU A 164 -14.07 -6.20 -3.83
N GLY A 165 -14.73 -5.06 -3.66
CA GLY A 165 -15.55 -4.42 -4.69
C GLY A 165 -14.71 -3.97 -5.89
N GLY A 166 -13.47 -3.52 -5.64
CA GLY A 166 -12.48 -3.24 -6.68
C GLY A 166 -12.14 -4.47 -7.51
N LEU A 167 -11.85 -5.62 -6.87
CA LEU A 167 -11.60 -6.88 -7.59
C LEU A 167 -12.80 -7.30 -8.43
N ILE A 168 -13.99 -7.34 -7.82
CA ILE A 168 -15.22 -7.70 -8.55
C ILE A 168 -15.38 -6.78 -9.76
N GLY A 169 -15.26 -5.46 -9.57
CA GLY A 169 -15.36 -4.49 -10.66
C GLY A 169 -14.34 -4.71 -11.76
N MET A 170 -13.06 -4.85 -11.41
CA MET A 170 -11.97 -5.08 -12.37
C MET A 170 -12.23 -6.31 -13.26
N TYR A 171 -12.60 -7.43 -12.65
CA TYR A 171 -12.78 -8.69 -13.38
C TYR A 171 -14.12 -8.78 -14.11
N SER A 172 -15.21 -8.21 -13.55
CA SER A 172 -16.52 -8.17 -14.21
C SER A 172 -16.48 -7.41 -15.53
N VAL A 173 -15.74 -6.29 -15.61
CA VAL A 173 -15.63 -5.49 -16.83
C VAL A 173 -14.28 -5.62 -17.56
N ARG A 174 -13.44 -6.57 -17.13
CA ARG A 174 -12.07 -6.82 -17.65
C ARG A 174 -11.25 -5.53 -17.79
N HIS A 175 -11.40 -4.62 -16.84
CA HIS A 175 -10.78 -3.30 -16.86
C HIS A 175 -9.58 -3.27 -15.94
N LYS A 176 -8.45 -2.72 -16.42
CA LYS A 176 -7.17 -2.61 -15.68
C LYS A 176 -6.56 -3.93 -15.21
N THR A 177 -6.95 -5.06 -15.78
CA THR A 177 -6.40 -6.41 -15.49
C THR A 177 -5.00 -6.67 -16.05
N LYS A 178 -4.50 -5.80 -16.95
CA LYS A 178 -3.14 -5.89 -17.53
C LYS A 178 -2.09 -5.04 -16.80
N LYS A 179 -2.50 -4.19 -15.84
CA LYS A 179 -1.58 -3.33 -15.09
C LYS A 179 -1.16 -4.05 -13.81
N SER A 180 0.11 -4.38 -13.69
CA SER A 180 0.65 -5.18 -12.57
C SER A 180 0.27 -4.63 -11.19
N TYR A 181 0.38 -3.32 -10.98
CA TYR A 181 0.03 -2.66 -9.71
C TYR A 181 -1.49 -2.62 -9.42
N PHE A 182 -2.34 -2.91 -10.40
CA PHE A 182 -3.76 -3.21 -10.17
C PHE A 182 -3.95 -4.71 -9.90
N THR A 183 -3.42 -5.57 -10.78
CA THR A 183 -3.60 -7.03 -10.72
C THR A 183 -3.06 -7.64 -9.43
N PHE A 184 -1.89 -7.20 -8.96
CA PHE A 184 -1.31 -7.66 -7.69
C PHE A 184 -1.61 -6.70 -6.54
N GLY A 185 -1.65 -5.39 -6.81
CA GLY A 185 -1.82 -4.39 -5.77
C GLY A 185 -3.23 -4.34 -5.17
N VAL A 186 -4.30 -4.69 -5.91
CA VAL A 186 -5.65 -4.74 -5.32
C VAL A 186 -5.85 -5.97 -4.42
N PRO A 187 -5.46 -7.21 -4.83
CA PRO A 187 -5.47 -8.35 -3.92
C PRO A 187 -4.61 -8.13 -2.67
N PHE A 188 -3.45 -7.50 -2.83
CA PHE A 188 -2.58 -7.18 -1.69
C PHE A 188 -3.25 -6.20 -0.71
N LYS A 189 -3.91 -5.14 -1.20
CA LYS A 189 -4.69 -4.23 -0.35
C LYS A 189 -5.82 -4.94 0.40
N LEU A 190 -6.48 -5.92 -0.24
CA LEU A 190 -7.51 -6.74 0.43
C LEU A 190 -6.89 -7.54 1.58
N ALA A 191 -5.79 -8.25 1.33
CA ALA A 191 -5.10 -9.03 2.35
C ALA A 191 -4.59 -8.16 3.50
N LEU A 192 -3.94 -7.03 3.17
CA LEU A 192 -3.46 -6.06 4.16
C LEU A 192 -4.60 -5.50 5.01
N GLY A 193 -5.73 -5.13 4.39
CA GLY A 193 -6.92 -4.65 5.10
C GLY A 193 -7.48 -5.67 6.08
N LEU A 194 -7.54 -6.95 5.71
CA LEU A 194 -7.96 -8.03 6.61
C LEU A 194 -7.03 -8.17 7.83
N VAL A 195 -5.71 -8.10 7.61
CA VAL A 195 -4.72 -8.15 8.70
C VAL A 195 -4.86 -6.93 9.62
N VAL A 196 -5.02 -5.72 9.06
CA VAL A 196 -5.23 -4.49 9.86
C VAL A 196 -6.48 -4.61 10.71
N ILE A 197 -7.61 -5.01 10.11
CA ILE A 197 -8.89 -5.17 10.84
C ILE A 197 -8.74 -6.20 11.96
N ALA A 198 -8.16 -7.37 11.67
CA ALA A 198 -7.97 -8.41 12.66
C ALA A 198 -7.06 -7.96 13.81
N TYR A 199 -6.01 -7.18 13.51
CA TYR A 199 -5.16 -6.59 14.53
C TYR A 199 -5.93 -5.61 15.42
N LEU A 200 -6.74 -4.72 14.83
CA LEU A 200 -7.55 -3.74 15.56
C LEU A 200 -8.60 -4.41 16.46
N MET A 201 -9.26 -5.47 15.98
CA MET A 201 -10.19 -6.28 16.78
C MET A 201 -9.47 -6.92 17.98
N GLN A 202 -8.26 -7.45 17.77
CA GLN A 202 -7.47 -8.02 18.85
C GLN A 202 -7.04 -6.98 19.90
N CYS A 203 -6.84 -5.73 19.48
CA CYS A 203 -6.61 -4.60 20.39
C CYS A 203 -7.90 -4.08 21.06
N GLY A 204 -9.09 -4.57 20.70
CA GLY A 204 -10.37 -4.08 21.20
C GLY A 204 -10.75 -2.68 20.70
N LEU A 205 -10.17 -2.26 19.56
CA LEU A 205 -10.42 -0.93 18.98
C LEU A 205 -11.64 -0.90 18.03
N VAL A 206 -12.08 -2.06 17.55
CA VAL A 206 -13.20 -2.24 16.60
C VAL A 206 -13.94 -3.51 16.94
#